data_AF-A0AAV1E3P2-F1
#
_entry.id   AF-A0AAV1E3P2-F1
#
_cell.length_a   1.000
_cell.length_b   1.000
_cell.length_c   1.000
_cell.angle_alpha   90.00
_cell.angle_beta   90.00
_cell.angle_gamma   90.00
#
_symmetry.space_group_name_H-M   'P 1'
#
loop_
_entity.id
_entity.type
_entity.pdbx_description
1 polymer ?
#
loop_
_entity_poly.entity_id
_entity_poly.type
_entity_poly.pdbx_seq_one_letter_code
_entity_poly.pdbx_strand_id
1 'polypeptide(L)'
;MKGVEFCELVHQYMMSSETTGGFVVIKSNPDQSTHLETARMFLLDVWIDVAHLRSEGYGEISSRIPTMVEIGTPEDFTERGMDDLLIGRRIVTPLPPKKTFLDDPLRVLRAIRFGARLGNVLATEVDLMVPGDEPVEAMACISDLMLFGTVFTLPVSFEPGISDGYEILCVAHMRLAWGLLKTIGSSFITIEQRRLCLYAALLLPFREMVHKDSKTRWVPVDEIRQFIDVDWKGETIDVCATKKIRILVGLLLRDMKDNWRLALVLSMLLISTADIHSAQQMYKVVEDCILGQGLDEVWKVKPLVNGKQIMTVLDLRTGGPLVGEWQQNLLQWQLAHPSGTENECMDWMIKSLS
;
A
#
# COMPACT_ATOMS: atom_id res chain seq x y z
N MET A 1 -44.38 -21.15 -1.10
CA MET A 1 -45.09 -20.10 -1.85
C MET A 1 -44.05 -19.32 -2.63
N LYS A 2 -44.24 -19.11 -3.94
CA LYS A 2 -43.28 -18.34 -4.76
C LYS A 2 -43.36 -16.86 -4.38
N GLY A 3 -42.28 -16.10 -4.59
CA GLY A 3 -42.25 -14.67 -4.25
C GLY A 3 -43.29 -13.85 -4.98
N VAL A 4 -43.64 -14.24 -6.21
CA VAL A 4 -44.69 -13.60 -7.02
C VAL A 4 -46.09 -13.87 -6.45
N GLU A 5 -46.38 -15.13 -6.10
CA GLU A 5 -47.66 -15.51 -5.46
C GLU A 5 -47.85 -14.76 -4.13
N PHE A 6 -46.78 -14.57 -3.36
CA PHE A 6 -46.79 -13.76 -2.15
C PHE A 6 -47.09 -12.29 -2.46
N CYS A 7 -46.39 -11.69 -3.43
CA CYS A 7 -46.63 -10.30 -3.84
C CYS A 7 -48.04 -10.10 -4.40
N GLU A 8 -48.61 -11.07 -5.11
CA GLU A 8 -50.00 -11.05 -5.59
C GLU A 8 -51.01 -11.04 -4.44
N LEU A 9 -50.81 -11.89 -3.43
CA LEU A 9 -51.67 -11.92 -2.23
C LEU A 9 -51.58 -10.62 -1.43
N VAL A 10 -50.37 -10.08 -1.28
CA VAL A 10 -50.16 -8.79 -0.59
C VAL A 10 -50.77 -7.64 -1.41
N HIS A 11 -50.64 -7.65 -2.74
CA HIS A 11 -51.27 -6.66 -3.61
C HIS A 11 -52.79 -6.73 -3.55
N GLN A 12 -53.38 -7.94 -3.55
CA GLN A 12 -54.83 -8.13 -3.36
C GLN A 12 -55.30 -7.57 -2.01
N TYR A 13 -54.52 -7.78 -0.93
CA TYR A 13 -54.80 -7.19 0.38
C TYR A 13 -54.71 -5.66 0.33
N MET A 14 -53.68 -5.08 -0.28
CA MET A 14 -53.50 -3.63 -0.41
C MET A 14 -54.62 -2.95 -1.20
N MET A 15 -55.13 -3.61 -2.25
CA MET A 15 -56.30 -3.14 -3.03
C MET A 15 -57.58 -3.15 -2.19
N SER A 16 -57.67 -4.02 -1.17
CA SER A 16 -58.80 -4.05 -0.22
C SER A 16 -58.70 -3.03 0.91
N SER A 17 -57.51 -2.42 1.13
CA SER A 17 -57.22 -1.51 2.24
C SER A 17 -56.83 -0.08 1.81
N GLU A 18 -57.26 0.36 0.61
CA GLU A 18 -57.02 1.69 0.02
C GLU A 18 -55.55 2.12 -0.08
N THR A 19 -54.61 1.18 0.01
CA THR A 19 -53.17 1.47 0.01
C THR A 19 -52.59 1.30 -1.39
N THR A 20 -51.94 2.33 -1.95
CA THR A 20 -51.38 2.28 -3.30
C THR A 20 -49.94 1.77 -3.31
N GLY A 21 -49.68 0.71 -4.09
CA GLY A 21 -48.35 0.17 -4.33
C GLY A 21 -48.39 -0.86 -5.47
N GLY A 22 -47.61 -0.62 -6.51
CA GLY A 22 -47.40 -1.60 -7.59
C GLY A 22 -46.29 -2.57 -7.21
N PHE A 23 -46.35 -3.81 -7.72
CA PHE A 23 -45.22 -4.72 -7.69
C PHE A 23 -44.72 -4.99 -9.10
N VAL A 24 -43.41 -5.13 -9.24
CA VAL A 24 -42.74 -5.46 -10.49
C VAL A 24 -42.24 -6.88 -10.37
N VAL A 25 -42.67 -7.71 -11.32
CA VAL A 25 -42.14 -9.05 -11.51
C VAL A 25 -40.84 -8.94 -12.29
N ILE A 26 -39.75 -9.41 -11.69
CA ILE A 26 -38.47 -9.57 -12.38
C ILE A 26 -38.44 -11.00 -12.92
N LYS A 27 -38.68 -11.11 -14.23
CA LYS A 27 -38.69 -12.41 -14.91
C LYS A 27 -37.32 -13.07 -14.84
N SER A 28 -37.31 -14.40 -14.77
CA SER A 28 -36.08 -15.18 -14.83
C SER A 28 -35.32 -14.86 -16.13
N ASN A 29 -34.05 -14.48 -15.99
CA ASN A 29 -33.13 -14.28 -17.09
C ASN A 29 -31.84 -15.07 -16.84
N PRO A 30 -31.69 -16.26 -17.46
CA PRO A 30 -30.50 -17.09 -17.31
C PRO A 30 -29.20 -16.40 -17.72
N ASP A 31 -29.25 -15.51 -18.72
CA ASP A 31 -28.08 -14.77 -19.23
C ASP A 31 -27.56 -13.73 -18.22
N GLN A 32 -28.41 -13.29 -17.28
CA GLN A 32 -28.05 -12.41 -16.17
C GLN A 32 -27.91 -13.16 -14.84
N SER A 33 -27.71 -14.49 -14.87
CA SER A 33 -27.58 -15.33 -13.66
C SER A 33 -28.80 -15.26 -12.72
N THR A 34 -29.98 -14.90 -13.25
CA THR A 34 -31.24 -14.80 -12.49
C THR A 34 -32.16 -15.95 -12.90
N HIS A 35 -31.96 -17.12 -12.28
CA HIS A 35 -32.56 -18.39 -12.72
C HIS A 35 -34.00 -18.63 -12.26
N LEU A 36 -34.55 -17.74 -11.44
CA LEU A 36 -35.92 -17.79 -10.94
C LEU A 36 -36.55 -16.41 -11.03
N GLU A 37 -37.86 -16.38 -11.19
CA GLU A 37 -38.68 -15.19 -11.11
C GLU A 37 -38.65 -14.66 -9.67
N THR A 38 -38.14 -13.44 -9.49
CA THR A 38 -38.16 -12.73 -8.22
C THR A 38 -39.19 -11.60 -8.30
N ALA A 39 -39.84 -11.31 -7.19
CA ALA A 39 -40.80 -10.22 -7.14
C ALA A 39 -40.23 -9.08 -6.31
N ARG A 40 -40.36 -7.86 -6.81
CA ARG A 40 -40.03 -6.66 -6.06
C ARG A 40 -41.30 -5.86 -5.87
N MET A 41 -41.65 -5.55 -4.62
CA MET A 41 -42.84 -4.76 -4.33
C MET A 41 -42.48 -3.48 -3.57
N PHE A 42 -43.22 -2.41 -3.84
CA PHE A 42 -43.09 -1.16 -3.09
C PHE A 42 -44.18 -1.12 -2.02
N LEU A 43 -43.76 -1.09 -0.76
CA LEU A 43 -44.66 -1.13 0.40
C LEU A 43 -44.15 -0.15 1.45
N LEU A 44 -45.02 0.74 1.94
CA LEU A 44 -44.71 1.69 3.03
C LEU A 44 -43.42 2.49 2.76
N ASP A 45 -43.29 3.03 1.56
CA ASP A 45 -42.13 3.80 1.08
C ASP A 45 -40.78 3.03 1.00
N VAL A 46 -40.82 1.69 1.04
CA VAL A 46 -39.63 0.84 0.93
C VAL A 46 -39.78 -0.17 -0.21
N TRP A 47 -38.70 -0.38 -0.96
CA TRP A 47 -38.61 -1.48 -1.92
C TRP A 47 -38.26 -2.78 -1.20
N ILE A 48 -39.14 -3.77 -1.31
CA ILE A 48 -38.97 -5.09 -0.72
C ILE A 48 -38.68 -6.09 -1.84
N ASP A 49 -37.51 -6.74 -1.75
CA ASP A 49 -37.14 -7.84 -2.64
C ASP A 49 -37.62 -9.16 -2.03
N VAL A 50 -38.58 -9.81 -2.68
CA VAL A 50 -39.16 -11.08 -2.25
C VAL A 50 -38.53 -12.20 -3.07
N ALA A 51 -37.54 -12.85 -2.45
CA ALA A 51 -36.84 -13.98 -3.02
C ALA A 51 -37.44 -15.31 -2.52
N HIS A 52 -37.51 -16.30 -3.41
CA HIS A 52 -37.86 -17.66 -3.02
C HIS A 52 -36.63 -18.37 -2.44
N LEU A 53 -36.80 -19.01 -1.28
CA LEU A 53 -35.74 -19.82 -0.66
C LEU A 53 -35.49 -21.09 -1.46
N ARG A 54 -34.23 -21.36 -1.80
CA ARG A 54 -33.87 -22.46 -2.71
C ARG A 54 -32.58 -23.17 -2.34
N SER A 55 -32.50 -24.43 -2.73
CA SER A 55 -31.28 -25.25 -2.81
C SER A 55 -30.93 -25.46 -4.27
N GLU A 56 -29.66 -25.31 -4.65
CA GLU A 56 -29.18 -25.40 -6.04
C GLU A 56 -28.18 -26.55 -6.21
N GLY A 57 -28.37 -27.36 -7.26
CA GLY A 57 -27.43 -28.41 -7.70
C GLY A 57 -26.85 -28.10 -9.07
N TYR A 58 -25.52 -28.21 -9.22
CA TYR A 58 -24.79 -27.93 -10.45
C TYR A 58 -24.19 -29.22 -11.03
N GLY A 59 -24.55 -29.54 -12.27
CA GLY A 59 -24.15 -30.80 -12.93
C GLY A 59 -22.77 -30.77 -13.61
N GLU A 60 -22.46 -29.69 -14.33
CA GLU A 60 -21.18 -29.55 -15.06
C GLU A 60 -20.30 -28.45 -14.46
N ILE A 61 -18.99 -28.70 -14.36
CA ILE A 61 -18.00 -27.79 -13.73
C ILE A 61 -17.89 -26.44 -14.48
N SER A 62 -18.23 -26.38 -15.76
CA SER A 62 -18.12 -25.19 -16.61
C SER A 62 -19.40 -24.35 -16.69
N SER A 63 -20.54 -24.85 -16.20
CA SER A 63 -21.82 -24.16 -16.33
C SER A 63 -22.16 -23.40 -15.05
N ARG A 64 -22.37 -22.08 -15.18
CA ARG A 64 -22.87 -21.23 -14.08
C ARG A 64 -24.39 -21.37 -13.88
N ILE A 65 -25.04 -22.24 -14.64
CA ILE A 65 -26.48 -22.45 -14.61
C ILE A 65 -26.77 -23.69 -13.74
N PRO A 66 -27.52 -23.56 -12.63
CA PRO A 66 -27.89 -24.70 -11.81
C PRO A 66 -28.79 -25.67 -12.59
N THR A 67 -28.47 -26.96 -12.53
CA THR A 67 -29.21 -28.04 -13.21
C THR A 67 -30.39 -28.55 -12.38
N MET A 68 -30.40 -28.31 -11.07
CA MET A 68 -31.52 -28.63 -10.17
C MET A 68 -31.74 -27.49 -9.18
N VAL A 69 -33.01 -27.17 -8.90
CA VAL A 69 -33.40 -26.15 -7.91
C VAL A 69 -34.58 -26.68 -7.08
N GLU A 70 -34.42 -26.79 -5.77
CA GLU A 70 -35.42 -27.29 -4.81
C GLU A 70 -35.81 -26.23 -3.77
N ILE A 71 -36.95 -26.38 -3.09
CA ILE A 71 -37.45 -25.44 -2.07
C ILE A 71 -36.69 -25.65 -0.75
N GLY A 72 -36.10 -24.60 -0.19
CA GLY A 72 -35.33 -24.67 1.07
C GLY A 72 -36.14 -24.29 2.33
N THR A 73 -35.61 -24.62 3.52
CA THR A 73 -36.03 -24.11 4.84
C THR A 73 -34.93 -23.19 5.42
N PRO A 74 -35.28 -22.12 6.16
CA PRO A 74 -34.27 -21.21 6.71
C PRO A 74 -33.60 -21.86 7.94
N GLU A 75 -32.47 -22.53 7.71
CA GLU A 75 -31.66 -23.19 8.74
C GLU A 75 -30.17 -22.86 8.52
N ASP A 76 -29.39 -22.77 9.61
CA ASP A 76 -27.93 -22.68 9.53
C ASP A 76 -27.34 -24.07 9.23
N PHE A 77 -27.47 -24.51 7.97
CA PHE A 77 -26.96 -25.79 7.49
C PHE A 77 -25.43 -25.91 7.55
N THR A 78 -24.73 -24.81 7.85
CA THR A 78 -23.28 -24.86 8.04
C THR A 78 -22.91 -25.27 9.47
N GLU A 79 -23.87 -25.19 10.42
CA GLU A 79 -23.73 -25.42 11.87
C GLU A 79 -22.68 -24.52 12.54
N ARG A 80 -22.17 -23.54 11.81
CA ARG A 80 -21.02 -22.70 12.17
C ARG A 80 -21.24 -21.23 11.87
N GLY A 81 -22.32 -20.86 11.19
CA GLY A 81 -22.56 -19.49 10.74
C GLY A 81 -22.64 -18.51 11.90
N MET A 82 -23.28 -18.93 13.00
CA MET A 82 -23.34 -18.16 14.25
C MET A 82 -21.98 -18.07 14.95
N ASP A 83 -21.21 -19.16 15.00
CA ASP A 83 -19.87 -19.17 15.61
C ASP A 83 -18.88 -18.33 14.80
N ASP A 84 -18.91 -18.42 13.46
CA ASP A 84 -18.07 -17.62 12.57
C ASP A 84 -18.42 -16.12 12.64
N LEU A 85 -19.68 -15.77 12.90
CA LEU A 85 -20.11 -14.37 13.07
C LEU A 85 -19.78 -13.80 14.45
N LEU A 86 -20.08 -14.53 15.53
CA LEU A 86 -20.05 -14.02 16.91
C LEU A 86 -18.73 -14.28 17.63
N ILE A 87 -18.10 -15.44 17.40
CA ILE A 87 -16.89 -15.88 18.10
C ILE A 87 -15.67 -15.71 17.20
N GLY A 88 -15.73 -16.23 15.97
CA GLY A 88 -14.61 -16.26 15.04
C GLY A 88 -14.35 -14.94 14.33
N ARG A 89 -15.39 -14.13 14.07
CA ARG A 89 -15.34 -12.97 13.16
C ARG A 89 -14.68 -13.30 11.82
N ARG A 90 -15.05 -14.45 11.25
CA ARG A 90 -14.47 -14.98 10.01
C ARG A 90 -15.49 -15.01 8.90
N ILE A 91 -15.05 -14.66 7.69
CA ILE A 91 -15.83 -14.89 6.47
C ILE A 91 -15.38 -16.20 5.87
N VAL A 92 -16.28 -17.19 5.83
CA VAL A 92 -15.98 -18.51 5.28
C VAL A 92 -17.01 -18.90 4.24
N THR A 93 -16.54 -19.47 3.14
CA THR A 93 -17.41 -19.99 2.09
C THR A 93 -18.18 -21.22 2.60
N PRO A 94 -19.49 -21.35 2.27
CA PRO A 94 -20.30 -22.48 2.75
C PRO A 94 -19.90 -23.83 2.11
N LEU A 95 -19.16 -23.79 0.99
CA LEU A 95 -18.57 -24.94 0.31
C LEU A 95 -17.04 -24.70 0.17
N PRO A 96 -16.25 -25.68 -0.32
CA PRO A 96 -14.84 -25.47 -0.60
C PRO A 96 -14.59 -24.20 -1.45
N PRO A 97 -13.65 -23.31 -1.08
CA PRO A 97 -13.50 -21.97 -1.68
C PRO A 97 -13.40 -21.97 -3.21
N LYS A 98 -12.61 -22.90 -3.76
CA LYS A 98 -12.46 -23.06 -5.21
C LYS A 98 -13.80 -23.32 -5.91
N LYS A 99 -14.68 -24.14 -5.31
CA LYS A 99 -16.02 -24.40 -5.85
C LYS A 99 -16.88 -23.14 -5.74
N THR A 100 -16.95 -22.54 -4.56
CA THR A 100 -17.77 -21.33 -4.31
C THR A 100 -17.42 -20.15 -5.21
N PHE A 101 -16.13 -19.93 -5.50
CA PHE A 101 -15.67 -18.83 -6.36
C PHE A 101 -15.78 -19.14 -7.84
N LEU A 102 -15.72 -20.40 -8.26
CA LEU A 102 -16.01 -20.77 -9.65
C LEU A 102 -17.50 -20.64 -9.97
N ASP A 103 -18.37 -20.97 -8.99
CA ASP A 103 -19.81 -20.82 -9.12
C ASP A 103 -20.21 -19.34 -9.31
N ASP A 104 -19.54 -18.42 -8.61
CA ASP A 104 -19.73 -16.97 -8.75
C ASP A 104 -18.46 -16.20 -8.33
N PRO A 105 -17.64 -15.74 -9.29
CA PRO A 105 -16.41 -15.00 -9.01
C PRO A 105 -16.63 -13.67 -8.28
N LEU A 106 -17.83 -13.07 -8.37
CA LEU A 106 -18.16 -11.85 -7.62
C LEU A 106 -18.26 -12.11 -6.11
N ARG A 107 -18.33 -13.38 -5.67
CA ARG A 107 -18.25 -13.75 -4.26
C ARG A 107 -16.89 -13.45 -3.65
N VAL A 108 -15.82 -13.38 -4.46
CA VAL A 108 -14.52 -12.85 -4.00
C VAL A 108 -14.71 -11.39 -3.60
N LEU A 109 -15.19 -10.54 -4.53
CA LEU A 109 -15.48 -9.11 -4.31
C LEU A 109 -16.53 -8.84 -3.22
N ARG A 110 -17.42 -9.80 -2.94
CA ARG A 110 -18.36 -9.71 -1.81
C ARG A 110 -17.72 -10.11 -0.50
N ALA A 111 -16.90 -11.18 -0.46
CA ALA A 111 -16.11 -11.52 0.71
C ALA A 111 -15.29 -10.29 1.11
N ILE A 112 -14.54 -9.73 0.15
CA ILE A 112 -13.96 -8.37 0.03
C ILE A 112 -14.72 -7.26 0.72
N ARG A 113 -15.96 -7.07 0.31
CA ARG A 113 -16.75 -6.00 0.89
C ARG A 113 -17.24 -6.31 2.30
N PHE A 114 -17.67 -7.55 2.55
CA PHE A 114 -18.29 -7.93 3.81
C PHE A 114 -17.32 -7.86 4.95
N GLY A 115 -16.09 -8.22 4.68
CA GLY A 115 -15.17 -8.26 5.76
C GLY A 115 -14.57 -6.92 6.10
N ALA A 116 -14.31 -6.07 5.12
CA ALA A 116 -14.04 -4.66 5.40
C ALA A 116 -15.11 -4.02 6.31
N ARG A 117 -16.40 -4.42 6.19
CA ARG A 117 -17.53 -3.89 6.97
C ARG A 117 -17.70 -4.53 8.36
N LEU A 118 -17.43 -5.82 8.49
CA LEU A 118 -17.56 -6.57 9.75
C LEU A 118 -16.28 -6.52 10.60
N GLY A 119 -15.28 -5.75 10.16
CA GLY A 119 -14.01 -5.57 10.85
C GLY A 119 -12.97 -6.65 10.55
N ASN A 120 -13.11 -7.39 9.44
CA ASN A 120 -12.12 -8.24 8.77
C ASN A 120 -12.65 -8.81 7.44
N VAL A 121 -12.03 -8.49 6.29
CA VAL A 121 -12.03 -9.34 5.09
C VAL A 121 -12.32 -8.65 3.70
N LEU A 122 -11.50 -7.80 3.03
CA LEU A 122 -10.98 -7.93 1.63
C LEU A 122 -10.99 -6.66 0.66
N ALA A 123 -11.68 -5.50 0.82
CA ALA A 123 -11.58 -4.33 -0.14
C ALA A 123 -10.84 -3.09 0.39
N THR A 124 -11.06 -2.77 1.66
CA THR A 124 -10.18 -1.92 2.47
C THR A 124 -8.90 -2.68 2.83
N GLU A 125 -8.77 -3.91 2.36
CA GLU A 125 -7.76 -4.83 2.83
C GLU A 125 -6.45 -4.82 2.12
N VAL A 126 -6.33 -4.41 0.86
CA VAL A 126 -4.96 -4.27 0.34
C VAL A 126 -4.20 -3.25 1.21
N ASP A 127 -4.86 -2.13 1.57
CA ASP A 127 -4.33 -1.11 2.48
C ASP A 127 -4.24 -1.51 3.97
N LEU A 128 -4.94 -2.57 4.41
CA LEU A 128 -4.87 -3.14 5.79
C LEU A 128 -4.03 -4.44 5.87
N MET A 129 -3.78 -5.11 4.74
CA MET A 129 -2.97 -6.33 4.60
C MET A 129 -1.50 -5.97 4.59
N VAL A 130 -1.12 -4.91 3.88
CA VAL A 130 0.25 -4.40 3.84
C VAL A 130 0.77 -4.01 5.24
N PRO A 131 -0.01 -3.36 6.12
CA PRO A 131 0.39 -3.17 7.53
C PRO A 131 0.17 -4.39 8.45
N GLY A 132 -0.45 -5.47 7.97
CA GLY A 132 -0.70 -6.70 8.72
C GLY A 132 0.54 -7.58 8.94
N ASP A 133 0.35 -8.77 9.52
CA ASP A 133 1.45 -9.68 9.89
C ASP A 133 2.02 -10.49 8.70
N GLU A 134 1.25 -10.64 7.63
CA GLU A 134 1.60 -11.45 6.44
C GLU A 134 1.30 -10.71 5.12
N PRO A 135 1.92 -9.54 4.88
CA PRO A 135 1.62 -8.70 3.72
C PRO A 135 2.11 -9.31 2.39
N VAL A 136 3.12 -10.18 2.44
CA VAL A 136 3.71 -10.83 1.26
C VAL A 136 2.81 -11.96 0.77
N GLU A 137 2.26 -12.74 1.70
CA GLU A 137 1.34 -13.84 1.46
C GLU A 137 0.03 -13.33 0.86
N ALA A 138 -0.45 -12.17 1.34
CA ALA A 138 -1.57 -11.46 0.75
C ALA A 138 -1.34 -11.10 -0.73
N MET A 139 -0.21 -10.47 -1.05
CA MET A 139 0.11 -10.10 -2.44
C MET A 139 0.42 -11.32 -3.32
N ALA A 140 1.02 -12.38 -2.77
CA ALA A 140 1.20 -13.64 -3.47
C ALA A 140 -0.14 -14.27 -3.85
N CYS A 141 -1.13 -14.27 -2.96
CA CYS A 141 -2.48 -14.74 -3.25
C CYS A 141 -3.15 -13.92 -4.37
N ILE A 142 -3.03 -12.58 -4.35
CA ILE A 142 -3.54 -11.71 -5.42
C ILE A 142 -2.88 -12.03 -6.76
N SER A 143 -1.57 -12.30 -6.75
CA SER A 143 -0.80 -12.73 -7.92
C SER A 143 -1.30 -14.09 -8.45
N ASP A 144 -1.40 -15.10 -7.60
CA ASP A 144 -1.80 -16.47 -7.97
C ASP A 144 -3.24 -16.54 -8.50
N LEU A 145 -4.12 -15.64 -8.05
CA LEU A 145 -5.51 -15.51 -8.53
C LEU A 145 -5.63 -14.70 -9.82
N MET A 146 -4.52 -14.24 -10.42
CA MET A 146 -4.51 -13.37 -11.60
C MET A 146 -5.25 -12.05 -11.39
N LEU A 147 -5.34 -11.58 -10.14
CA LEU A 147 -6.02 -10.34 -9.76
C LEU A 147 -5.07 -9.14 -9.71
N PHE A 148 -3.75 -9.37 -9.78
CA PHE A 148 -2.75 -8.31 -9.62
C PHE A 148 -2.95 -7.13 -10.58
N GLY A 149 -3.08 -7.37 -11.88
CA GLY A 149 -3.33 -6.31 -12.87
C GLY A 149 -4.71 -5.65 -12.76
N THR A 150 -5.66 -6.27 -12.05
CA THR A 150 -6.94 -5.65 -11.72
C THR A 150 -6.79 -4.70 -10.53
N VAL A 151 -6.04 -5.09 -9.51
CA VAL A 151 -5.77 -4.29 -8.31
C VAL A 151 -4.82 -3.13 -8.62
N PHE A 152 -3.71 -3.42 -9.29
CA PHE A 152 -2.69 -2.47 -9.74
C PHE A 152 -2.86 -2.22 -11.23
N THR A 153 -3.94 -1.52 -11.57
CA THR A 153 -4.27 -1.22 -12.98
C THR A 153 -3.18 -0.35 -13.60
N LEU A 154 -2.55 -0.85 -14.65
CA LEU A 154 -1.57 -0.09 -15.43
C LEU A 154 -2.26 0.93 -16.34
N PRO A 155 -1.59 2.04 -16.69
CA PRO A 155 -2.08 2.98 -17.68
C PRO A 155 -2.38 2.31 -19.03
N VAL A 156 -3.23 2.93 -19.84
CA VAL A 156 -3.56 2.40 -21.19
C VAL A 156 -2.38 2.51 -22.17
N SER A 157 -1.49 3.49 -21.94
CA SER A 157 -0.30 3.72 -22.76
C SER A 157 0.90 4.02 -21.86
N PHE A 158 1.87 3.10 -21.84
CA PHE A 158 3.10 3.22 -21.06
C PHE A 158 4.30 2.59 -21.77
N GLU A 159 5.50 3.00 -21.34
CA GLU A 159 6.79 2.46 -21.77
C GLU A 159 7.74 2.34 -20.55
N PRO A 160 8.65 1.35 -20.48
CA PRO A 160 8.78 0.23 -21.40
C PRO A 160 7.64 -0.79 -21.23
N GLY A 161 7.45 -1.64 -22.23
CA GLY A 161 6.52 -2.77 -22.12
C GLY A 161 6.90 -3.68 -20.95
N ILE A 162 5.90 -4.20 -20.25
CA ILE A 162 6.08 -5.18 -19.16
C ILE A 162 6.22 -6.59 -19.73
N SER A 163 7.05 -7.42 -19.09
CA SER A 163 7.10 -8.85 -19.37
C SER A 163 5.88 -9.56 -18.77
N ASP A 164 5.48 -10.68 -19.37
CA ASP A 164 4.52 -11.59 -18.74
C ASP A 164 5.04 -12.05 -17.37
N GLY A 165 4.15 -12.13 -16.38
CA GLY A 165 4.52 -12.51 -15.01
C GLY A 165 5.18 -11.40 -14.19
N TYR A 166 5.04 -10.12 -14.58
CA TYR A 166 5.62 -8.98 -13.85
C TYR A 166 5.17 -8.92 -12.38
N GLU A 167 3.98 -9.40 -12.06
CA GLU A 167 3.42 -9.50 -10.72
C GLU A 167 4.29 -10.36 -9.79
N ILE A 168 4.92 -11.42 -10.33
CA ILE A 168 5.84 -12.29 -9.58
C ILE A 168 7.05 -11.48 -9.12
N LEU A 169 7.58 -10.63 -10.01
CA LEU A 169 8.70 -9.76 -9.70
C LEU A 169 8.32 -8.71 -8.65
N CYS A 170 7.13 -8.10 -8.75
CA CYS A 170 6.60 -7.18 -7.75
C CYS A 170 6.52 -7.84 -6.37
N VAL A 171 5.89 -9.02 -6.27
CA VAL A 171 5.76 -9.78 -5.02
C VAL A 171 7.14 -10.18 -4.47
N ALA A 172 8.09 -10.55 -5.33
CA ALA A 172 9.45 -10.87 -4.91
C ALA A 172 10.18 -9.69 -4.27
N HIS A 173 10.04 -8.48 -4.83
CA HIS A 173 10.60 -7.26 -4.23
C HIS A 173 9.96 -6.96 -2.87
N MET A 174 8.64 -7.05 -2.77
CA MET A 174 7.94 -6.88 -1.50
C MET A 174 8.40 -7.90 -0.45
N ARG A 175 8.63 -9.16 -0.84
CA ARG A 175 9.17 -10.22 0.04
C ARG A 175 10.56 -9.87 0.58
N LEU A 176 11.44 -9.37 -0.28
CA LEU A 176 12.78 -8.94 0.13
C LEU A 176 12.70 -7.76 1.12
N ALA A 177 11.90 -6.74 0.81
CA ALA A 177 11.68 -5.62 1.71
C ALA A 177 11.10 -6.06 3.05
N TRP A 178 10.10 -6.96 3.04
CA TRP A 178 9.51 -7.50 4.26
C TRP A 178 10.53 -8.23 5.15
N GLY A 179 11.39 -9.05 4.53
CA GLY A 179 12.46 -9.74 5.23
C GLY A 179 13.51 -8.82 5.84
N LEU A 180 13.83 -7.70 5.18
CA LEU A 180 14.73 -6.66 5.70
C LEU A 180 14.06 -5.83 6.81
N LEU A 181 12.77 -5.50 6.68
CA LEU A 181 12.04 -4.77 7.71
C LEU A 181 11.98 -5.55 9.04
N LYS A 182 11.92 -6.89 8.97
CA LYS A 182 12.01 -7.75 10.15
C LYS A 182 13.36 -7.63 10.89
N THR A 183 14.46 -7.30 10.20
CA THR A 183 15.78 -7.15 10.86
C THR A 183 15.95 -5.83 11.59
N ILE A 184 15.20 -4.79 11.21
CA ILE A 184 15.27 -3.44 11.80
C ILE A 184 14.58 -3.38 13.17
N GLY A 185 13.61 -4.26 13.41
CA GLY A 185 12.80 -4.28 14.63
C GLY A 185 11.66 -3.26 14.61
N SER A 186 10.50 -3.65 15.16
CA SER A 186 9.25 -2.87 15.09
C SER A 186 9.29 -1.53 15.84
N SER A 187 10.29 -1.27 16.69
CA SER A 187 10.38 -0.05 17.50
C SER A 187 10.81 1.19 16.73
N PHE A 188 11.45 1.03 15.58
CA PHE A 188 12.02 2.15 14.80
C PHE A 188 11.16 2.59 13.63
N ILE A 189 10.10 1.84 13.31
CA ILE A 189 9.31 2.02 12.09
C ILE A 189 7.84 2.06 12.47
N THR A 190 7.17 3.17 12.14
CA THR A 190 5.73 3.28 12.29
C THR A 190 4.99 2.35 11.32
N ILE A 191 3.74 2.00 11.64
CA ILE A 191 2.88 1.19 10.77
C ILE A 191 2.79 1.83 9.37
N GLU A 192 2.66 3.16 9.32
CA GLU A 192 2.58 3.91 8.07
C GLU A 192 3.87 3.83 7.24
N GLN A 193 5.02 4.05 7.89
CA GLN A 193 6.34 3.94 7.24
C GLN A 193 6.59 2.54 6.67
N ARG A 194 6.25 1.50 7.43
CA ARG A 194 6.30 0.10 6.96
C ARG A 194 5.42 -0.09 5.74
N ARG A 195 4.17 0.40 5.80
CA ARG A 195 3.20 0.29 4.71
C ARG A 195 3.72 0.94 3.43
N LEU A 196 4.17 2.19 3.52
CA LEU A 196 4.73 2.94 2.40
C LEU A 196 5.98 2.26 1.82
N CYS A 197 6.87 1.75 2.68
CA CYS A 197 8.06 1.03 2.22
C CYS A 197 7.72 -0.25 1.45
N LEU A 198 6.72 -1.02 1.91
CA LEU A 198 6.27 -2.23 1.24
C LEU A 198 5.60 -1.94 -0.11
N TYR A 199 4.80 -0.86 -0.21
CA TYR A 199 4.27 -0.41 -1.49
C TYR A 199 5.36 0.07 -2.43
N ALA A 200 6.31 0.87 -1.95
CA ALA A 200 7.45 1.32 -2.74
C ALA A 200 8.28 0.13 -3.26
N ALA A 201 8.46 -0.91 -2.44
CA ALA A 201 9.12 -2.15 -2.85
C ALA A 201 8.30 -2.92 -3.90
N LEU A 202 6.99 -3.07 -3.68
CA LEU A 202 6.08 -3.77 -4.61
C LEU A 202 6.06 -3.12 -6.00
N LEU A 203 6.07 -1.78 -6.04
CA LEU A 203 6.00 -0.99 -7.27
C LEU A 203 7.38 -0.66 -7.85
N LEU A 204 8.48 -1.00 -7.16
CA LEU A 204 9.84 -0.73 -7.63
C LEU A 204 10.17 -1.23 -9.05
N PRO A 205 9.61 -2.36 -9.53
CA PRO A 205 9.78 -2.79 -10.91
C PRO A 205 9.27 -1.77 -11.95
N PHE A 206 8.36 -0.88 -11.58
CA PHE A 206 7.78 0.15 -12.46
C PHE A 206 8.51 1.50 -12.41
N ARG A 207 9.61 1.64 -11.66
CA ARG A 207 10.31 2.93 -11.45
C ARG A 207 10.75 3.66 -12.73
N GLU A 208 11.03 2.92 -13.81
CA GLU A 208 11.40 3.50 -15.11
C GLU A 208 10.20 3.71 -16.04
N MET A 209 9.01 3.29 -15.61
CA MET A 209 7.79 3.37 -16.41
C MET A 209 7.32 4.80 -16.54
N VAL A 210 7.00 5.19 -17.78
CA VAL A 210 6.38 6.45 -18.13
C VAL A 210 5.06 6.19 -18.85
N HIS A 211 4.09 7.07 -18.66
CA HIS A 211 2.79 7.02 -19.34
C HIS A 211 2.47 8.36 -19.99
N LYS A 212 1.51 8.36 -20.92
CA LYS A 212 1.02 9.61 -21.53
C LYS A 212 -0.03 10.27 -20.66
N ASP A 213 0.19 11.52 -20.29
CA ASP A 213 -0.83 12.36 -19.63
C ASP A 213 -1.95 12.76 -20.61
N SER A 214 -2.98 13.45 -20.09
CA SER A 214 -4.09 13.97 -20.90
C SER A 214 -3.67 14.97 -21.98
N LYS A 215 -2.43 15.48 -21.91
CA LYS A 215 -1.80 16.37 -22.90
C LYS A 215 -0.77 15.63 -23.75
N THR A 216 -0.78 14.30 -23.77
CA THR A 216 0.11 13.40 -24.53
C THR A 216 1.60 13.52 -24.20
N ARG A 217 1.94 14.09 -23.04
CA ARG A 217 3.32 14.18 -22.57
C ARG A 217 3.67 12.91 -21.80
N TRP A 218 4.90 12.43 -21.98
CA TRP A 218 5.43 11.32 -21.19
C TRP A 218 5.75 11.82 -19.78
N VAL A 219 5.07 11.23 -18.80
CA VAL A 219 5.25 11.49 -17.37
C VAL A 219 5.54 10.17 -16.66
N PRO A 220 6.42 10.14 -15.64
CA PRO A 220 6.63 8.94 -14.84
C PRO A 220 5.30 8.41 -14.29
N VAL A 221 5.14 7.07 -14.23
CA VAL A 221 3.98 6.43 -13.60
C VAL A 221 3.97 6.68 -12.09
N ASP A 222 5.15 6.92 -11.51
CA ASP A 222 5.32 7.13 -10.09
C ASP A 222 6.00 8.47 -9.80
N GLU A 223 5.58 9.16 -8.73
CA GLU A 223 6.38 10.22 -8.11
C GLU A 223 7.72 9.69 -7.53
N ILE A 224 7.92 8.36 -7.52
CA ILE A 224 9.13 7.67 -7.02
C ILE A 224 10.41 8.21 -7.67
N ARG A 225 10.37 8.64 -8.94
CA ARG A 225 11.55 9.21 -9.62
C ARG A 225 12.09 10.47 -8.92
N GLN A 226 11.23 11.28 -8.30
CA GLN A 226 11.64 12.46 -7.53
C GLN A 226 12.41 12.11 -6.25
N PHE A 227 12.22 10.90 -5.70
CA PHE A 227 12.92 10.44 -4.50
C PHE A 227 14.28 9.80 -4.80
N ILE A 228 14.48 9.30 -6.01
CA ILE A 228 15.71 8.59 -6.42
C ILE A 228 16.73 9.58 -7.00
N ASP A 229 16.27 10.60 -7.73
CA ASP A 229 17.14 11.56 -8.43
C ASP A 229 17.45 12.77 -7.52
N VAL A 230 18.22 12.52 -6.46
CA VAL A 230 18.78 13.62 -5.66
C VAL A 230 20.09 14.04 -6.33
N ASP A 231 20.13 15.25 -6.89
CA ASP A 231 21.32 15.82 -7.52
C ASP A 231 22.35 16.18 -6.43
N TRP A 232 23.20 15.22 -6.06
CA TRP A 232 24.25 15.37 -5.04
C TRP A 232 25.46 16.19 -5.49
N LYS A 233 25.33 17.03 -6.53
CA LYS A 233 26.41 17.92 -7.02
C LYS A 233 26.65 19.14 -6.10
N GLY A 234 26.65 18.92 -4.79
CA GLY A 234 27.15 19.90 -3.84
C GLY A 234 28.67 19.79 -3.72
N GLU A 235 29.39 20.89 -3.96
CA GLU A 235 30.81 20.96 -3.60
C GLU A 235 30.95 20.76 -2.07
N THR A 236 31.74 19.76 -1.68
CA THR A 236 32.07 19.56 -0.27
C THR A 236 33.23 20.45 0.16
N ILE A 237 33.28 20.86 1.42
CA ILE A 237 34.46 21.52 2.00
C ILE A 237 35.74 20.69 1.78
N ASP A 238 36.89 21.35 1.70
CA ASP A 238 38.16 20.66 1.48
C ASP A 238 38.64 19.92 2.75
N VAL A 239 38.46 18.60 2.74
CA VAL A 239 38.85 17.67 3.81
C VAL A 239 39.30 16.33 3.22
N CYS A 240 39.93 15.48 4.04
CA CYS A 240 40.33 14.15 3.59
C CYS A 240 39.14 13.28 3.15
N ALA A 241 39.40 12.26 2.32
CA ALA A 241 38.36 11.40 1.72
C ALA A 241 37.41 10.79 2.77
N THR A 242 37.93 10.31 3.90
CA THR A 242 37.12 9.73 4.99
C THR A 242 36.13 10.74 5.56
N LYS A 243 36.54 12.01 5.73
CA LYS A 243 35.66 13.09 6.18
C LYS A 243 34.63 13.45 5.11
N LYS A 244 35.00 13.44 3.82
CA LYS A 244 34.05 13.66 2.71
C LYS A 244 32.93 12.61 2.71
N ILE A 245 33.27 11.33 2.88
CA ILE A 245 32.25 10.26 2.99
C ILE A 245 31.32 10.52 4.18
N ARG A 246 31.88 10.86 5.34
CA ARG A 246 31.09 11.18 6.54
C ARG A 246 30.17 12.38 6.33
N ILE A 247 30.64 13.44 5.66
CA ILE A 247 29.82 14.61 5.30
C ILE A 247 28.67 14.18 4.40
N LEU A 248 28.94 13.47 3.31
CA LEU A 248 27.92 13.06 2.35
C LEU A 248 26.85 12.18 2.99
N VAL A 249 27.27 11.18 3.78
CA VAL A 249 26.34 10.33 4.55
C VAL A 249 25.56 11.19 5.55
N GLY A 250 26.22 12.11 6.26
CA GLY A 250 25.56 13.01 7.20
C GLY A 250 24.50 13.90 6.56
N LEU A 251 24.80 14.52 5.42
CA LEU A 251 23.85 15.34 4.66
C LEU A 251 22.65 14.50 4.18
N LEU A 252 22.93 13.33 3.59
CA LEU A 252 21.90 12.39 3.16
C LEU A 252 20.96 11.98 4.30
N LEU A 253 21.51 11.65 5.47
CA LEU A 253 20.72 11.31 6.65
C LEU A 253 19.94 12.51 7.22
N ARG A 254 20.44 13.74 7.07
CA ARG A 254 19.72 14.95 7.48
C ARG A 254 18.47 15.20 6.62
N ASP A 255 18.57 14.92 5.33
CA ASP A 255 17.46 15.09 4.39
C ASP A 255 16.39 14.02 4.60
N MET A 256 16.81 12.75 4.74
CA MET A 256 15.89 11.62 4.93
C MET A 256 15.30 11.55 6.34
N LYS A 257 15.99 12.12 7.34
CA LYS A 257 15.61 12.09 8.76
C LYS A 257 15.37 10.66 9.24
N ASP A 258 14.32 10.42 10.00
CA ASP A 258 13.93 9.12 10.56
C ASP A 258 13.58 8.06 9.50
N ASN A 259 13.39 8.44 8.24
CA ASN A 259 13.12 7.51 7.14
C ASN A 259 14.38 6.83 6.58
N TRP A 260 15.59 7.17 7.05
CA TRP A 260 16.84 6.68 6.46
C TRP A 260 16.96 5.15 6.44
N ARG A 261 16.42 4.49 7.46
CA ARG A 261 16.41 3.01 7.53
C ARG A 261 15.56 2.40 6.42
N LEU A 262 14.45 3.03 6.06
CA LEU A 262 13.57 2.60 4.97
C LEU A 262 14.21 2.87 3.61
N ALA A 263 14.86 4.01 3.46
CA ALA A 263 15.63 4.33 2.26
C ALA A 263 16.79 3.35 2.05
N LEU A 264 17.44 2.91 3.12
CA LEU A 264 18.46 1.87 3.06
C LEU A 264 17.85 0.52 2.63
N VAL A 265 16.67 0.14 3.14
CA VAL A 265 15.93 -1.06 2.65
C VAL A 265 15.72 -0.97 1.15
N LEU A 266 15.09 0.10 0.65
CA LEU A 266 14.81 0.27 -0.78
C LEU A 266 16.10 0.26 -1.63
N SER A 267 17.19 0.84 -1.10
CA SER A 267 18.50 0.81 -1.75
C SER A 267 19.05 -0.62 -1.86
N MET A 268 18.83 -1.48 -0.86
CA MET A 268 19.22 -2.90 -0.94
C MET A 268 18.45 -3.63 -2.04
N LEU A 269 17.19 -3.29 -2.31
CA LEU A 269 16.42 -3.87 -3.41
C LEU A 269 16.95 -3.42 -4.79
N LEU A 270 17.46 -2.20 -4.89
CA LEU A 270 18.07 -1.69 -6.13
C LEU A 270 19.43 -2.32 -6.43
N ILE A 271 20.21 -2.63 -5.38
CA ILE A 271 21.59 -3.15 -5.51
C ILE A 271 21.61 -4.69 -5.55
N SER A 272 20.80 -5.36 -4.72
CA SER A 272 20.81 -6.81 -4.56
C SER A 272 19.56 -7.43 -5.17
N THR A 273 19.70 -8.02 -6.36
CA THR A 273 18.58 -8.62 -7.10
C THR A 273 18.45 -10.13 -6.93
N ALA A 274 19.25 -10.79 -6.08
CA ALA A 274 19.32 -12.26 -6.10
C ALA A 274 19.23 -12.99 -4.75
N ASP A 275 19.65 -12.40 -3.62
CA ASP A 275 19.65 -13.12 -2.33
C ASP A 275 19.34 -12.23 -1.13
N ILE A 276 18.37 -12.68 -0.33
CA ILE A 276 17.89 -12.03 0.89
C ILE A 276 18.96 -11.99 1.98
N HIS A 277 19.76 -13.06 2.11
CA HIS A 277 20.77 -13.16 3.17
C HIS A 277 21.88 -12.14 2.92
N SER A 278 22.36 -12.06 1.68
CA SER A 278 23.34 -11.05 1.25
C SER A 278 22.83 -9.62 1.45
N ALA A 279 21.56 -9.35 1.12
CA ALA A 279 20.93 -8.05 1.35
C ALA A 279 20.86 -7.71 2.86
N GLN A 280 20.47 -8.66 3.70
CA GLN A 280 20.41 -8.49 5.16
C GLN A 280 21.80 -8.22 5.76
N GLN A 281 22.82 -8.94 5.31
CA GLN A 281 24.19 -8.72 5.78
C GLN A 281 24.71 -7.34 5.37
N MET A 282 24.48 -6.92 4.13
CA MET A 282 24.89 -5.61 3.65
C MET A 282 24.15 -4.48 4.39
N TYR A 283 22.84 -4.63 4.59
CA TYR A 283 22.04 -3.71 5.40
C TYR A 283 22.66 -3.52 6.78
N LYS A 284 22.96 -4.63 7.46
CA LYS A 284 23.52 -4.65 8.81
C LYS A 284 24.87 -3.93 8.87
N VAL A 285 25.77 -4.21 7.92
CA VAL A 285 27.08 -3.55 7.85
C VAL A 285 26.94 -2.04 7.71
N VAL A 286 26.06 -1.56 6.82
CA VAL A 286 25.84 -0.13 6.63
C VAL A 286 25.19 0.51 7.85
N GLU A 287 24.19 -0.15 8.45
CA GLU A 287 23.52 0.30 9.67
C GLU A 287 24.51 0.45 10.83
N ASP A 288 25.32 -0.59 11.09
CA ASP A 288 26.32 -0.60 12.15
C ASP A 288 27.39 0.48 11.92
N CYS A 289 27.78 0.74 10.67
CA CYS A 289 28.68 1.84 10.33
C CYS A 289 28.08 3.22 10.62
N ILE A 290 26.79 3.43 10.36
CA ILE A 290 26.09 4.70 10.64
C ILE A 290 25.98 4.91 12.17
N LEU A 291 25.58 3.86 12.89
CA LEU A 291 25.47 3.86 14.35
C LEU A 291 26.81 4.08 15.03
N GLY A 292 27.84 3.32 14.64
CA GLY A 292 29.19 3.44 15.18
C GLY A 292 29.83 4.81 14.91
N GLN A 293 29.34 5.54 13.91
CA GLN A 293 29.72 6.90 13.60
C GLN A 293 28.87 7.97 14.29
N GLY A 294 27.83 7.60 15.03
CA GLY A 294 26.91 8.53 15.71
C GLY A 294 26.12 9.42 14.74
N LEU A 295 25.77 8.89 13.57
CA LEU A 295 25.04 9.63 12.53
C LEU A 295 23.54 9.28 12.49
N ASP A 296 23.11 8.30 13.28
CA ASP A 296 21.76 7.71 13.25
C ASP A 296 20.64 8.65 13.67
N GLU A 297 20.95 9.79 14.30
CA GLU A 297 20.02 10.88 14.60
C GLU A 297 20.55 12.27 14.18
N VAL A 298 21.44 12.32 13.18
CA VAL A 298 22.18 13.53 12.80
C VAL A 298 21.28 14.72 12.41
N TRP A 299 20.04 14.49 11.96
CA TRP A 299 19.06 15.55 11.67
C TRP A 299 18.59 16.31 12.91
N LYS A 300 18.68 15.72 14.11
CA LYS A 300 18.34 16.37 15.38
C LYS A 300 19.45 17.30 15.88
N VAL A 301 20.67 17.12 15.37
CA VAL A 301 21.83 17.93 15.77
C VAL A 301 21.66 19.35 15.22
N LYS A 302 21.71 20.32 16.14
CA LYS A 302 21.62 21.74 15.80
C LYS A 302 22.96 22.24 15.26
N PRO A 303 22.97 23.19 14.30
CA PRO A 303 24.19 23.86 13.89
C PRO A 303 24.86 24.53 15.09
N LEU A 304 26.18 24.36 15.22
CA LEU A 304 26.99 25.00 16.26
C LEU A 304 26.95 26.53 16.14
N VAL A 305 26.95 27.03 14.91
CA VAL A 305 26.97 28.46 14.60
C VAL A 305 25.64 28.85 13.94
N ASN A 306 24.99 29.89 14.46
CA ASN A 306 23.73 30.39 13.92
C ASN A 306 23.92 31.55 12.93
N GLY A 307 22.85 31.88 12.19
CA GLY A 307 22.89 32.93 11.17
C GLY A 307 23.30 34.31 11.69
N LYS A 308 23.01 34.68 12.95
CA LYS A 308 23.41 35.97 13.52
C LYS A 308 24.92 36.04 13.75
N GLN A 309 25.52 34.93 14.18
CA GLN A 309 26.97 34.83 14.38
C GLN A 309 27.70 34.91 13.04
N ILE A 310 27.20 34.20 12.02
CA ILE A 310 27.71 34.29 10.64
C ILE A 310 27.65 35.73 10.12
N MET A 311 26.51 36.40 10.28
CA MET A 311 26.36 37.81 9.90
C MET A 311 27.34 38.74 10.61
N THR A 312 27.63 38.47 11.90
CA THR A 312 28.57 39.27 12.68
C THR A 312 30.01 39.11 12.16
N VAL A 313 30.42 37.88 11.81
CA VAL A 313 31.77 37.61 11.24
C VAL A 313 31.93 38.21 9.85
N LEU A 314 30.87 38.16 9.04
CA LEU A 314 30.87 38.67 7.66
C LEU A 314 30.57 40.18 7.55
N ASP A 315 30.34 40.89 8.67
CA ASP A 315 29.90 42.29 8.74
C ASP A 315 28.64 42.59 7.87
N LEU A 316 27.66 41.67 7.93
CA LEU A 316 26.42 41.77 7.16
C LEU A 316 25.27 42.32 8.00
N ARG A 317 24.53 43.29 7.43
CA ARG A 317 23.35 43.90 8.09
C ARG A 317 22.08 43.07 7.97
N THR A 318 21.95 42.28 6.91
CA THR A 318 20.79 41.42 6.65
C THR A 318 21.25 40.03 6.21
N GLY A 319 20.43 39.02 6.51
CA GLY A 319 20.64 37.68 5.96
C GLY A 319 20.56 37.67 4.43
N GLY A 320 20.99 36.57 3.82
CA GLY A 320 20.95 36.41 2.37
C GLY A 320 21.59 35.10 1.90
N PRO A 321 21.72 34.91 0.58
CA PRO A 321 22.28 33.68 -0.01
C PRO A 321 23.65 33.30 0.55
N LEU A 322 24.53 34.29 0.75
CA LEU A 322 25.87 34.07 1.33
C LEU A 322 25.83 33.51 2.75
N VAL A 323 24.87 33.96 3.58
CA VAL A 323 24.68 33.39 4.93
C VAL A 323 24.23 31.94 4.83
N GLY A 324 23.36 31.62 3.86
CA GLY A 324 22.93 30.24 3.59
C GLY A 324 24.07 29.34 3.12
N GLU A 325 24.96 29.84 2.27
CA GLU A 325 26.17 29.14 1.82
C GLU A 325 27.10 28.82 2.99
N TRP A 326 27.37 29.81 3.85
CA TRP A 326 28.17 29.58 5.06
C TRP A 326 27.49 28.66 6.07
N GLN A 327 26.17 28.72 6.22
CA GLN A 327 25.42 27.75 7.03
C GLN A 327 25.63 26.31 6.54
N GLN A 328 25.65 26.10 5.21
CA GLN A 328 25.95 24.80 4.63
C GLN A 328 27.41 24.38 4.89
N ASN A 329 28.37 25.27 4.65
CA ASN A 329 29.79 24.97 4.88
C ASN A 329 30.10 24.62 6.34
N LEU A 330 29.51 25.36 7.28
CA LEU A 330 29.69 25.11 8.73
C LEU A 330 28.99 23.83 9.18
N LEU A 331 27.85 23.49 8.58
CA LEU A 331 27.21 22.19 8.80
C LEU A 331 28.11 21.06 8.32
N GLN A 332 28.71 21.18 7.13
CA GLN A 332 29.67 20.19 6.63
C GLN A 332 30.90 20.08 7.54
N TRP A 333 31.42 21.21 8.03
CA TRP A 333 32.54 21.21 8.97
C TRP A 333 32.19 20.45 10.26
N GLN A 334 31.00 20.69 10.81
CA GLN A 334 30.50 20.02 12.00
C GLN A 334 30.33 18.51 11.78
N LEU A 335 29.86 18.09 10.60
CA LEU A 335 29.79 16.67 10.24
C LEU A 335 31.18 16.02 10.16
N ALA A 336 32.18 16.75 9.63
CA ALA A 336 33.56 16.29 9.56
C ALA A 336 34.29 16.27 10.91
N HIS A 337 33.79 17.01 11.91
CA HIS A 337 34.39 17.19 13.23
C HIS A 337 33.34 16.97 14.33
N PRO A 338 32.94 15.72 14.62
CA PRO A 338 31.83 15.43 15.52
C PRO A 338 32.04 15.91 16.97
N SER A 339 33.30 16.05 17.40
CA SER A 339 33.66 16.60 18.72
C SER A 339 34.07 18.07 18.67
N GLY A 340 33.91 18.72 17.52
CA GLY A 340 34.30 20.11 17.31
C GLY A 340 33.41 21.07 18.10
N THR A 341 34.01 22.14 18.62
CA THR A 341 33.33 23.18 19.37
C THR A 341 32.86 24.32 18.47
N GLU A 342 31.96 25.14 18.99
CA GLU A 342 31.51 26.38 18.33
C GLU A 342 32.68 27.31 18.00
N ASN A 343 33.63 27.47 18.93
CA ASN A 343 34.82 28.30 18.73
C ASN A 343 35.70 27.77 17.60
N GLU A 344 35.97 26.47 17.55
CA GLU A 344 36.77 25.87 16.48
C GLU A 344 36.09 25.98 15.10
N CYS A 345 34.76 25.88 15.06
CA CYS A 345 33.97 26.06 13.84
C CYS A 345 34.06 27.51 13.33
N MET A 346 33.96 28.48 14.25
CA MET A 346 34.11 29.91 13.95
C MET A 346 35.53 30.26 13.51
N ASP A 347 36.55 29.73 14.17
CA ASP A 347 37.96 29.92 13.80
C ASP A 347 38.23 29.36 12.39
N TRP A 348 37.63 28.23 12.05
CA TRP A 348 37.72 27.67 10.71
C TRP A 348 37.05 28.60 9.67
N MET A 349 35.86 29.12 9.96
CA MET A 349 35.18 30.10 9.10
C MET A 349 36.07 31.31 8.80
N ILE A 350 36.67 31.90 9.84
CA ILE A 350 37.54 33.08 9.73
C ILE A 350 38.76 32.76 8.86
N LYS A 351 39.40 31.60 9.07
CA LYS A 351 40.55 31.15 8.27
C LYS A 351 40.21 30.86 6.81
N SER A 352 38.97 30.46 6.52
CA SER A 352 38.51 30.22 5.15
C SER A 352 38.13 31.49 4.39
N LEU A 353 38.03 32.63 5.08
CA LEU A 353 37.80 33.95 4.49
C LEU A 353 39.10 34.72 4.19
N SER A 354 40.18 34.37 4.88
CA SER A 354 41.54 34.93 4.71
C SER A 354 42.32 34.18 3.65
#